data_AF-A0A8C6EV80-F1
#
_entry.id   AF-A0A8C6EV80-F1
#
_cell.length_a   1.000
_cell.length_b   1.000
_cell.length_c   1.000
_cell.angle_alpha   90.00
_cell.angle_beta   90.00
_cell.angle_gamma   90.00
#
_symmetry.space_group_name_H-M   'P 1'
#
loop_
_entity.id
_entity.type
_entity.pdbx_description
1 polymer ?
#
loop_
_entity_poly.entity_id
_entity_poly.type
_entity_poly.pdbx_seq_one_letter_code
_entity_poly.pdbx_strand_id
1 'polypeptide(L)'
;GGSGGESVRSAFRSTARQFPAAGERASLEYLVRFPRTFRLTQESVKIVGSSHFPVKVYVMLHQKSPHVLCVTQGLRNSELIDPSFQWHGPKGKIVSENRTAQVTSTGSLIFQNFEEAMSGVYTCFLEYKPTVEEIVKNLQLKYLVYAYREPHYYYQFTARYHAAPCNSIYNISFEKKLLQILSKLVLELSCEISLLKSECHRVKMQRAGLQNELFFTFSVSSLDTEKGPKPCTDHNCESSKRLSKAKNLIERFFSQQVEVLGRRSDPLPEIYYIEGTLQMIWINRCFPGYGMNTLKHPKCPECCVICSPGSYNPRDGIHCLQCNSSLVYGAKACV
;
A
#
# COMPACT_ATOMS: atom_id res chain seq x y z
N GLY A 1 -15.74 -12.35 92.36
CA GLY A 1 -15.41 -13.58 91.64
C GLY A 1 -14.73 -13.19 90.35
N GLY A 2 -13.67 -13.91 89.97
CA GLY A 2 -12.69 -13.57 88.91
C GLY A 2 -13.31 -13.30 87.54
N SER A 3 -12.59 -12.89 86.51
CA SER A 3 -11.17 -12.95 86.12
C SER A 3 -11.22 -12.49 84.65
N GLY A 4 -10.31 -11.76 84.02
CA GLY A 4 -8.99 -11.23 84.30
C GLY A 4 -8.44 -10.58 83.00
N GLY A 5 -7.29 -9.92 83.09
CA GLY A 5 -6.41 -9.51 81.98
C GLY A 5 -6.87 -8.27 81.19
N GLU A 6 -6.34 -7.07 81.44
CA GLU A 6 -5.04 -6.56 80.92
C GLU A 6 -4.87 -6.78 79.40
N SER A 7 -4.45 -5.84 78.56
CA SER A 7 -3.89 -4.50 78.77
C SER A 7 -3.64 -3.86 77.38
N VAL A 8 -3.87 -2.55 77.30
CA VAL A 8 -3.06 -1.51 76.62
C VAL A 8 -3.04 -1.31 75.08
N ARG A 9 -3.51 -0.09 74.74
CA ARG A 9 -3.01 0.98 73.84
C ARG A 9 -2.57 0.60 72.41
N SER A 10 -3.32 1.05 71.41
CA SER A 10 -3.26 2.36 70.71
C SER A 10 -2.26 2.38 69.56
N ALA A 11 -2.76 2.66 68.35
CA ALA A 11 -2.19 3.68 67.46
C ALA A 11 -3.07 3.85 66.21
N PHE A 12 -3.52 5.09 65.99
CA PHE A 12 -3.66 5.78 64.70
C PHE A 12 -4.14 4.99 63.47
N ARG A 13 -5.40 5.21 63.07
CA ARG A 13 -5.83 5.08 61.67
C ARG A 13 -6.27 6.44 61.15
N SER A 14 -5.48 6.98 60.23
CA SER A 14 -5.74 8.22 59.50
C SER A 14 -6.76 7.98 58.37
N THR A 15 -7.81 8.81 58.41
CA THR A 15 -8.54 9.42 57.29
C THR A 15 -8.42 8.81 55.90
N ALA A 16 -9.50 8.18 55.47
CA ALA A 16 -9.86 8.00 54.07
C ALA A 16 -10.16 9.36 53.41
N ARG A 17 -9.54 9.63 52.25
CA ARG A 17 -10.04 10.61 51.28
C ARG A 17 -10.20 9.93 49.94
N GLN A 18 -11.45 9.94 49.49
CA GLN A 18 -11.98 9.58 48.18
C GLN A 18 -11.14 10.21 47.05
N PHE A 19 -10.72 9.39 46.07
CA PHE A 19 -10.37 9.84 44.72
C PHE A 19 -11.52 9.46 43.78
N PRO A 20 -12.00 10.34 42.89
CA PRO A 20 -13.04 9.97 41.94
C PRO A 20 -12.46 9.13 40.79
N ALA A 21 -13.27 8.17 40.37
CA ALA A 21 -13.02 7.20 39.33
C ALA A 21 -13.20 7.80 37.91
N ALA A 22 -12.41 7.24 36.99
CA ALA A 22 -12.71 6.95 35.59
C ALA A 22 -13.58 7.96 34.80
N GLY A 23 -12.92 8.77 33.97
CA GLY A 23 -13.55 9.53 32.87
C GLY A 23 -12.83 9.24 31.55
N GLU A 24 -13.55 8.52 30.69
CA GLU A 24 -13.48 8.49 29.21
C GLU A 24 -12.12 8.40 28.52
N ARG A 25 -11.80 7.15 28.12
CA ARG A 25 -10.97 6.87 26.94
C ARG A 25 -11.66 7.45 25.71
N ALA A 26 -11.17 8.57 25.19
CA ALA A 26 -11.34 8.89 23.78
C ALA A 26 -10.43 7.95 22.97
N SER A 27 -10.90 6.73 22.72
CA SER A 27 -10.37 5.88 21.66
C SER A 27 -10.66 6.58 20.34
N LEU A 28 -9.65 7.27 19.82
CA LEU A 28 -9.61 7.73 18.44
C LEU A 28 -9.55 6.47 17.57
N GLU A 29 -10.70 5.84 17.35
CA GLU A 29 -10.89 4.84 16.30
C GLU A 29 -10.61 5.53 14.97
N TYR A 30 -9.34 5.50 14.55
CA TYR A 30 -9.02 5.59 13.15
C TYR A 30 -9.79 4.45 12.48
N LEU A 31 -10.92 4.79 11.89
CA LEU A 31 -11.59 4.00 10.88
C LEU A 31 -10.54 3.73 9.80
N VAL A 32 -9.83 2.62 9.95
CA VAL A 32 -9.09 1.98 8.88
C VAL A 32 -10.15 1.62 7.86
N ARG A 33 -10.42 2.56 6.93
CA ARG A 33 -11.07 2.24 5.68
C ARG A 33 -10.18 1.20 5.05
N PHE A 34 -10.60 -0.06 5.17
CA PHE A 34 -10.02 -1.14 4.41
C PHE A 34 -10.07 -0.71 2.93
N PRO A 35 -8.94 -0.76 2.20
CA PRO A 35 -8.99 -0.58 0.77
C PRO A 35 -9.94 -1.65 0.24
N ARG A 36 -11.05 -1.22 -0.37
CA ARG A 36 -11.84 -2.13 -1.20
C ARG A 36 -10.87 -2.58 -2.26
N THR A 37 -10.53 -3.86 -2.27
CA THR A 37 -9.71 -4.45 -3.31
C THR A 37 -10.32 -4.08 -4.66
N PHE A 38 -9.69 -3.11 -5.31
CA PHE A 38 -10.04 -2.69 -6.65
C PHE A 38 -9.53 -3.76 -7.59
N ARG A 39 -10.27 -4.86 -7.69
CA ARG A 39 -10.30 -5.61 -8.94
C ARG A 39 -11.14 -4.77 -9.87
N LEU A 40 -10.51 -4.02 -10.78
CA LEU A 40 -11.10 -3.85 -12.11
C LEU A 40 -11.36 -5.27 -12.56
N THR A 41 -12.60 -5.74 -12.40
CA THR A 41 -13.01 -7.09 -12.78
C THR A 41 -12.50 -7.29 -14.19
N GLN A 42 -11.53 -8.18 -14.33
CA GLN A 42 -10.87 -8.55 -15.58
C GLN A 42 -11.84 -9.35 -16.47
N GLU A 43 -13.14 -9.20 -16.26
CA GLU A 43 -14.21 -9.73 -17.09
C GLU A 43 -14.55 -8.70 -18.15
N SER A 44 -13.92 -8.83 -19.32
CA SER A 44 -14.44 -8.36 -20.62
C SER A 44 -14.99 -6.93 -20.71
N VAL A 45 -14.52 -5.99 -19.88
CA VAL A 45 -15.02 -4.60 -19.91
C VAL A 45 -14.61 -3.95 -21.23
N LYS A 46 -15.56 -3.75 -22.13
CA LYS A 46 -15.33 -2.99 -23.37
C LYS A 46 -15.44 -1.49 -23.06
N ILE A 47 -14.39 -0.73 -23.38
CA ILE A 47 -14.32 0.71 -23.16
C ILE A 47 -14.65 1.43 -24.47
N VAL A 48 -15.68 2.27 -24.48
CA VAL A 48 -16.06 3.11 -25.63
C VAL A 48 -15.38 4.47 -25.59
N GLY A 49 -15.28 5.12 -26.75
CA GLY A 49 -14.78 6.48 -26.90
C GLY A 49 -15.84 7.56 -26.71
N SER A 50 -15.37 8.81 -26.72
CA SER A 50 -16.18 10.03 -26.73
C SER A 50 -15.64 10.98 -27.78
N SER A 51 -16.53 11.63 -28.54
CA SER A 51 -16.18 12.68 -29.50
C SER A 51 -15.83 14.01 -28.82
N HIS A 52 -16.24 14.19 -27.56
CA HIS A 52 -16.11 15.47 -26.86
C HIS A 52 -14.84 15.56 -25.99
N PHE A 53 -14.36 14.44 -25.44
CA PHE A 53 -13.23 14.43 -24.53
C PHE A 53 -12.42 13.12 -24.62
N PRO A 54 -11.11 13.16 -24.34
CA PRO A 54 -10.29 11.95 -24.28
C PRO A 54 -10.74 11.01 -23.16
N VAL A 55 -10.93 9.73 -23.47
CA VAL A 55 -11.33 8.71 -22.48
C VAL A 55 -10.10 8.15 -21.78
N LYS A 56 -10.11 8.15 -20.45
CA LYS A 56 -9.03 7.57 -19.63
C LYS A 56 -9.16 6.05 -19.55
N VAL A 57 -8.10 5.34 -19.92
CA VAL A 57 -7.96 3.88 -19.88
C VAL A 57 -6.83 3.54 -18.92
N TYR A 58 -7.08 2.58 -18.02
CA TYR A 58 -6.09 2.12 -17.05
C TYR A 58 -5.73 0.68 -17.37
N VAL A 59 -4.43 0.41 -17.55
CA VAL A 59 -3.92 -0.91 -17.86
C VAL A 59 -2.87 -1.28 -16.83
N MET A 60 -3.04 -2.44 -16.19
CA MET A 60 -2.07 -2.92 -15.20
C MET A 60 -0.81 -3.37 -15.92
N LEU A 61 0.36 -3.04 -15.39
CA LEU A 61 1.61 -3.48 -15.99
C LEU A 61 1.66 -5.01 -16.12
N HIS A 62 2.24 -5.45 -17.22
CA HIS A 62 2.42 -6.85 -17.57
C HIS A 62 1.14 -7.68 -17.65
N GLN A 63 -0.01 -7.01 -17.79
CA GLN A 63 -1.29 -7.66 -17.96
C GLN A 63 -1.95 -7.27 -19.28
N LYS A 64 -2.90 -8.13 -19.68
CA LYS A 64 -3.78 -7.88 -20.82
C LYS A 64 -4.76 -6.76 -20.51
N SER A 65 -4.93 -5.83 -21.45
CA SER A 65 -5.89 -4.73 -21.28
C SER A 65 -7.33 -5.17 -21.52
N PRO A 66 -8.31 -4.39 -21.01
CA PRO A 66 -9.67 -4.42 -21.53
C PRO A 66 -9.69 -4.05 -23.03
N HIS A 67 -10.78 -4.39 -23.72
CA HIS A 67 -10.95 -4.02 -25.13
C HIS A 67 -11.27 -2.53 -25.24
N VAL A 68 -10.41 -1.77 -25.92
CA VAL A 68 -10.64 -0.35 -26.20
C VAL A 68 -11.30 -0.26 -27.58
N LEU A 69 -12.59 0.06 -27.62
CA LEU A 69 -13.38 0.10 -28.84
C LEU A 69 -13.20 1.44 -29.56
N CYS A 70 -13.03 1.39 -30.89
CA CYS A 70 -12.98 2.56 -31.76
C CYS A 70 -14.38 3.05 -32.18
N VAL A 71 -15.28 3.24 -31.22
CA VAL A 71 -16.65 3.73 -31.46
C VAL A 71 -17.13 4.56 -30.27
N THR A 72 -18.09 5.45 -30.49
CA THR A 72 -18.80 6.12 -29.40
C THR A 72 -19.85 5.20 -28.78
N GLN A 73 -20.35 5.57 -27.60
CA GLN A 73 -21.44 4.83 -26.95
C GLN A 73 -22.69 4.71 -27.85
N GLY A 74 -23.02 5.75 -28.63
CA GLY A 74 -24.17 5.74 -29.53
C GLY A 74 -24.01 4.84 -30.74
N LEU A 75 -22.78 4.60 -31.21
CA LEU A 75 -22.49 3.72 -32.34
C LEU A 75 -22.16 2.28 -31.93
N ARG A 76 -22.00 2.00 -30.63
CA ARG A 76 -21.55 0.71 -30.11
C ARG A 76 -22.41 -0.47 -30.56
N ASN A 77 -23.72 -0.25 -30.65
CA ASN A 77 -24.70 -1.27 -31.02
C ASN A 77 -25.40 -0.94 -32.35
N SER A 78 -24.90 0.06 -33.08
CA SER A 78 -25.42 0.42 -34.38
C SER A 78 -24.78 -0.43 -35.47
N GLU A 79 -25.54 -0.74 -36.51
CA GLU A 79 -25.00 -1.32 -37.73
C GLU A 79 -24.18 -0.25 -38.46
N LEU A 80 -22.95 -0.60 -38.85
CA LEU A 80 -22.04 0.27 -39.58
C LEU A 80 -21.69 -0.44 -40.88
N ILE A 81 -21.93 0.21 -42.02
CA ILE A 81 -21.62 -0.34 -43.34
C ILE A 81 -20.16 -0.01 -43.68
N ASP A 82 -19.43 -1.03 -44.14
CA ASP A 82 -18.02 -1.00 -44.53
C ASP A 82 -17.08 -0.26 -43.55
N PRO A 83 -17.06 -0.61 -42.24
CA PRO A 83 -16.27 0.12 -41.26
C PRO A 83 -14.77 -0.13 -41.45
N SER A 84 -13.99 0.95 -41.47
CA SER A 84 -12.53 0.94 -41.49
C SER A 84 -11.97 1.57 -40.21
N PHE A 85 -10.97 0.92 -39.61
CA PHE A 85 -10.41 1.32 -38.32
C PHE A 85 -8.90 1.51 -38.41
N GLN A 86 -8.40 2.65 -37.95
CA GLN A 86 -6.97 2.95 -37.89
C GLN A 86 -6.58 3.51 -36.52
N TRP A 87 -5.62 2.85 -35.87
CA TRP A 87 -5.10 3.26 -34.57
C TRP A 87 -3.71 3.89 -34.68
N HIS A 88 -3.52 4.99 -33.95
CA HIS A 88 -2.24 5.67 -33.78
C HIS A 88 -1.85 5.70 -32.30
N GLY A 89 -0.60 5.36 -32.01
CA GLY A 89 -0.04 5.38 -30.66
C GLY A 89 0.50 6.76 -30.22
N PRO A 90 1.13 6.84 -29.03
CA PRO A 90 1.58 8.09 -28.40
C PRO A 90 2.57 8.93 -29.20
N LYS A 91 3.25 8.33 -30.20
CA LYS A 91 4.20 9.01 -31.09
C LYS A 91 3.63 9.25 -32.50
N GLY A 92 2.31 9.16 -32.68
CA GLY A 92 1.63 9.30 -33.97
C GLY A 92 1.85 8.12 -34.94
N LYS A 93 2.66 7.13 -34.58
CA LYS A 93 2.89 5.92 -35.38
C LYS A 93 1.64 5.05 -35.40
N ILE A 94 1.33 4.49 -36.57
CA ILE A 94 0.27 3.50 -36.72
C ILE A 94 0.59 2.32 -35.79
N VAL A 95 -0.42 1.86 -35.05
CA VAL A 95 -0.31 0.67 -34.21
C VAL A 95 -0.29 -0.54 -35.13
N SER A 96 0.91 -1.04 -35.42
CA SER A 96 1.09 -2.32 -36.10
C SER A 96 0.82 -3.47 -35.15
N GLU A 97 0.14 -4.51 -35.61
CA GLU A 97 -0.01 -5.75 -34.85
C GLU A 97 1.37 -6.34 -34.54
N ASN A 98 1.61 -6.60 -33.26
CA ASN A 98 2.84 -7.22 -32.79
C ASN A 98 2.55 -8.06 -31.54
N ARG A 99 3.60 -8.52 -30.85
CA ARG A 99 3.45 -9.33 -29.63
C ARG A 99 2.84 -8.57 -28.44
N THR A 100 2.86 -7.23 -28.44
CA THR A 100 2.43 -6.41 -27.29
C THR A 100 1.08 -5.73 -27.50
N ALA A 101 0.65 -5.49 -28.74
CA ALA A 101 -0.64 -4.89 -29.08
C ALA A 101 -1.27 -5.53 -30.31
N GLN A 102 -2.60 -5.65 -30.28
CA GLN A 102 -3.41 -6.24 -31.35
C GLN A 102 -4.63 -5.35 -31.62
N VAL A 103 -4.98 -5.18 -32.90
CA VAL A 103 -6.25 -4.58 -33.31
C VAL A 103 -7.14 -5.70 -33.84
N THR A 104 -8.29 -5.94 -33.21
CA THR A 104 -9.23 -6.97 -33.66
C THR A 104 -9.88 -6.58 -34.98
N SER A 105 -10.48 -7.55 -35.70
CA SER A 105 -11.31 -7.30 -36.89
C SER A 105 -12.45 -6.29 -36.65
N THR A 106 -12.95 -6.19 -35.42
CA THR A 106 -13.97 -5.21 -35.00
C THR A 106 -13.41 -3.81 -34.68
N GLY A 107 -12.12 -3.57 -34.96
CA GLY A 107 -11.46 -2.28 -34.68
C GLY A 107 -11.10 -2.04 -33.21
N SER A 108 -11.26 -3.04 -32.33
CA SER A 108 -10.88 -2.92 -30.91
C SER A 108 -9.37 -3.04 -30.72
N LEU A 109 -8.77 -2.15 -29.94
CA LEU A 109 -7.37 -2.24 -29.52
C LEU A 109 -7.23 -3.01 -28.20
N ILE A 110 -6.30 -3.96 -28.15
CA ILE A 110 -5.98 -4.79 -27.00
C ILE A 110 -4.47 -4.80 -26.80
N PHE A 111 -4.00 -4.55 -25.58
CA PHE A 111 -2.62 -4.75 -25.19
C PHE A 111 -2.46 -6.12 -24.52
N GLN A 112 -1.46 -6.90 -24.91
CA GLN A 112 -1.23 -8.25 -24.37
C GLN A 112 -0.32 -8.22 -23.15
N ASN A 113 0.75 -7.42 -23.21
CA ASN A 113 1.74 -7.23 -22.15
C ASN A 113 2.06 -5.74 -22.08
N PHE A 114 1.34 -5.00 -21.22
CA PHE A 114 1.45 -3.55 -21.18
C PHE A 114 2.69 -3.10 -20.39
N GLU A 115 3.52 -2.25 -21.03
CA GLU A 115 4.73 -1.69 -20.44
C GLU A 115 4.59 -0.18 -20.16
N GLU A 116 5.43 0.36 -19.28
CA GLU A 116 5.38 1.78 -18.87
C GLU A 116 5.44 2.73 -20.08
N ALA A 117 6.34 2.44 -21.01
CA ALA A 117 6.59 3.23 -22.22
C ALA A 117 5.42 3.22 -23.23
N MET A 118 4.46 2.30 -23.05
CA MET A 118 3.24 2.24 -23.85
C MET A 118 2.17 3.21 -23.35
N SER A 119 2.38 3.86 -22.19
CA SER A 119 1.46 4.89 -21.70
C SER A 119 1.47 6.12 -22.61
N GLY A 120 0.30 6.72 -22.83
CA GLY A 120 0.18 7.94 -23.61
C GLY A 120 -1.15 8.11 -24.32
N VAL A 121 -1.13 9.00 -25.31
CA VAL A 121 -2.32 9.34 -26.10
C VAL A 121 -2.45 8.37 -27.26
N TYR A 122 -3.55 7.63 -27.32
CA TYR A 122 -3.92 6.83 -28.47
C TYR A 122 -5.07 7.50 -29.21
N THR A 123 -5.01 7.50 -30.53
CA THR A 123 -6.07 8.05 -31.39
C THR A 123 -6.58 6.94 -32.28
N CYS A 124 -7.90 6.82 -32.38
CA CYS A 124 -8.52 5.98 -33.39
C CYS A 124 -9.28 6.82 -34.41
N PHE A 125 -9.17 6.42 -35.67
CA PHE A 125 -9.98 6.89 -36.78
C PHE A 125 -10.90 5.77 -37.22
N LEU A 126 -12.20 6.05 -37.20
CA LEU A 126 -13.26 5.21 -37.75
C LEU A 126 -13.83 5.90 -38.97
N GLU A 127 -13.80 5.22 -40.11
CA GLU A 127 -14.55 5.60 -41.31
C GLU A 127 -15.69 4.59 -41.50
N TYR A 128 -16.90 5.07 -41.73
CA TYR A 128 -18.07 4.20 -41.90
C TYR A 128 -19.18 4.88 -42.70
N LYS A 129 -20.10 4.08 -43.24
CA LYS A 129 -21.39 4.57 -43.76
C LYS A 129 -22.53 4.19 -42.81
N PRO A 130 -23.42 5.12 -42.42
CA PRO A 130 -24.58 4.81 -41.60
C PRO A 130 -25.61 3.90 -42.30
N THR A 131 -25.82 4.12 -43.60
CA THR A 131 -26.64 3.29 -44.49
C THR A 131 -25.95 3.16 -45.85
N VAL A 132 -26.44 2.29 -46.73
CA VAL A 132 -25.84 2.03 -48.05
C VAL A 132 -25.83 3.28 -48.95
N GLU A 133 -26.88 4.12 -48.87
CA GLU A 133 -26.99 5.34 -49.68
C GLU A 133 -26.31 6.57 -49.03
N GLU A 134 -26.03 6.53 -47.73
CA GLU A 134 -25.40 7.66 -47.04
C GLU A 134 -23.90 7.82 -47.36
N ILE A 135 -23.43 9.06 -47.26
CA ILE A 135 -22.01 9.40 -47.43
C ILE A 135 -21.15 8.86 -46.28
N VAL A 136 -19.88 8.61 -46.58
CA VAL A 136 -18.89 8.16 -45.58
C VAL A 136 -18.72 9.23 -44.49
N LYS A 137 -18.82 8.81 -43.24
CA LYS A 137 -18.58 9.62 -42.04
C LYS A 137 -17.27 9.20 -41.39
N ASN A 138 -16.52 10.20 -40.93
CA ASN A 138 -15.24 10.02 -40.25
C ASN A 138 -15.37 10.44 -38.78
N LEU A 139 -14.89 9.57 -37.89
CA LEU A 139 -14.92 9.79 -36.46
C LEU A 139 -13.52 9.60 -35.88
N GLN A 140 -13.03 10.63 -35.22
CA GLN A 140 -11.76 10.59 -34.49
C GLN A 140 -12.02 10.53 -32.99
N LEU A 141 -11.45 9.53 -32.32
CA LEU A 141 -11.58 9.32 -30.88
C LEU A 141 -10.20 9.31 -30.23
N LYS A 142 -10.08 9.94 -29.05
CA LYS A 142 -8.82 10.03 -28.30
C LYS A 142 -8.93 9.29 -26.96
N TYR A 143 -7.86 8.60 -26.59
CA TYR A 143 -7.76 7.83 -25.36
C TYR A 143 -6.46 8.18 -24.64
N LEU A 144 -6.55 8.37 -23.33
CA LEU A 144 -5.41 8.53 -22.44
C LEU A 144 -5.17 7.22 -21.74
N VAL A 145 -4.19 6.46 -22.20
CA VAL A 145 -3.87 5.14 -21.67
C VAL A 145 -2.77 5.28 -20.62
N TYR A 146 -3.05 4.86 -19.40
CA TYR A 146 -2.13 4.92 -18.26
C TYR A 146 -1.73 3.52 -17.80
N ALA A 147 -0.43 3.29 -17.63
CA ALA A 147 0.06 2.21 -16.79
C ALA A 147 -0.35 2.49 -15.34
N TYR A 148 -0.82 1.45 -14.66
CA TYR A 148 -0.92 1.46 -13.21
C TYR A 148 -0.36 0.18 -12.62
N ARG A 149 -0.05 0.26 -11.34
CA ARG A 149 0.34 -0.89 -10.52
C ARG A 149 -0.40 -0.84 -9.19
N GLU A 150 -0.50 -2.00 -8.58
CA GLU A 150 -0.81 -2.07 -7.17
C GLU A 150 0.32 -1.39 -6.38
N PRO A 151 -0.03 -0.59 -5.37
CA PRO A 151 0.96 0.00 -4.48
C PRO A 151 1.75 -1.05 -3.71
N HIS A 152 2.93 -0.64 -3.25
CA HIS A 152 3.71 -1.44 -2.32
C HIS A 152 3.20 -1.20 -0.90
N TYR A 153 2.33 -2.11 -0.44
CA TYR A 153 1.76 -2.06 0.91
C TYR A 153 2.64 -2.79 1.91
N TYR A 154 2.91 -2.15 3.04
CA TYR A 154 3.61 -2.78 4.16
C TYR A 154 3.17 -2.15 5.48
N TYR A 155 3.27 -2.91 6.56
CA TYR A 155 3.14 -2.35 7.90
C TYR A 155 4.51 -1.89 8.39
N GLN A 156 4.58 -0.66 8.89
CA GLN A 156 5.72 -0.19 9.66
C GLN A 156 5.38 -0.27 11.14
N PHE A 157 6.28 -0.85 11.91
CA PHE A 157 6.18 -0.95 13.34
C PHE A 157 7.31 -0.15 13.97
N THR A 158 7.01 0.56 15.04
CA THR A 158 8.02 1.19 15.90
C THR A 158 7.83 0.70 17.33
N ALA A 159 8.92 0.37 18.02
CA ALA A 159 8.86 -0.11 19.39
C ALA A 159 10.07 0.39 20.17
N ARG A 160 9.89 0.65 21.47
CA ARG A 160 10.96 1.08 22.38
C ARG A 160 11.28 0.00 23.40
N TYR A 161 12.56 -0.14 23.70
CA TYR A 161 13.07 -1.04 24.72
C TYR A 161 13.95 -0.26 25.69
N HIS A 162 13.91 -0.60 26.96
CA HIS A 162 15.03 -0.28 27.85
C HIS A 162 16.28 -1.00 27.33
N ALA A 163 17.43 -0.37 27.49
CA ALA A 163 18.68 -0.84 26.90
C ALA A 163 19.83 -0.88 27.90
N ALA A 164 20.80 -1.74 27.60
CA ALA A 164 22.15 -1.62 28.14
C ALA A 164 22.76 -0.28 27.71
N PRO A 165 23.88 0.17 28.31
CA PRO A 165 24.63 1.34 27.82
C PRO A 165 24.80 1.31 26.30
N CYS A 166 24.57 2.43 25.61
CA CYS A 166 24.46 2.42 24.14
C CYS A 166 25.72 1.91 23.39
N ASN A 167 26.88 1.93 24.04
CA ASN A 167 28.14 1.35 23.52
C ASN A 167 28.27 -0.17 23.77
N SER A 168 27.27 -0.81 24.37
CA SER A 168 27.27 -2.23 24.71
C SER A 168 27.02 -3.12 23.51
N ILE A 169 27.81 -4.19 23.39
CA ILE A 169 27.61 -5.25 22.38
C ILE A 169 26.30 -6.01 22.58
N TYR A 170 25.72 -5.98 23.79
CA TYR A 170 24.46 -6.67 24.09
C TYR A 170 23.29 -6.09 23.29
N ASN A 171 23.30 -4.78 23.00
CA ASN A 171 22.28 -4.13 22.18
C ASN A 171 22.28 -4.67 20.74
N ILE A 172 23.46 -4.86 20.15
CA ILE A 172 23.63 -5.42 18.79
C ILE A 172 23.18 -6.89 18.75
N SER A 173 23.55 -7.66 19.77
CA SER A 173 23.13 -9.06 19.89
C SER A 173 21.61 -9.19 20.03
N PHE A 174 21.01 -8.31 20.84
CA PHE A 174 19.57 -8.25 21.04
C PHE A 174 18.83 -7.90 19.74
N GLU A 175 19.28 -6.88 19.01
CA GLU A 175 18.71 -6.49 17.71
C GLU A 175 18.64 -7.68 16.74
N LYS A 176 19.75 -8.39 16.56
CA LYS A 176 19.80 -9.56 15.66
C LYS A 176 18.82 -10.65 16.10
N LYS A 177 18.76 -10.91 17.41
CA LYS A 177 17.88 -11.94 17.98
C LYS A 177 16.40 -11.56 17.86
N LEU A 178 16.07 -10.30 18.12
CA LEU A 178 14.72 -9.76 17.95
C LEU A 178 14.28 -9.89 16.49
N LEU A 179 15.13 -9.47 15.54
CA LEU A 179 14.83 -9.58 14.11
C LEU A 179 14.62 -11.04 13.70
N GLN A 180 15.48 -11.96 14.12
CA GLN A 180 15.33 -13.40 13.84
C GLN A 180 14.00 -13.98 14.37
N ILE A 181 13.59 -13.61 15.58
CA ILE A 181 12.33 -14.04 16.16
C ILE A 181 11.15 -13.52 15.32
N LEU A 182 11.16 -12.22 15.01
CA LEU A 182 10.10 -11.62 14.22
C LEU A 182 10.05 -12.20 12.79
N SER A 183 11.19 -12.46 12.15
CA SER A 183 11.25 -13.12 10.83
C SER A 183 10.62 -14.51 10.89
N LYS A 184 10.93 -15.28 11.93
CA LYS A 184 10.36 -16.61 12.13
C LYS A 184 8.84 -16.56 12.34
N LEU A 185 8.33 -15.55 13.05
CA LEU A 185 6.89 -15.39 13.29
C LEU A 185 6.09 -15.17 12.00
N VAL A 186 6.65 -14.47 11.01
CA VAL A 186 5.94 -14.13 9.78
C VAL A 186 6.25 -15.05 8.60
N LEU A 187 7.24 -15.94 8.75
CA LEU A 187 7.74 -16.82 7.68
C LEU A 187 6.63 -17.72 7.10
N GLU A 188 5.79 -18.32 7.95
CA GLU A 188 4.70 -19.19 7.52
C GLU A 188 3.61 -18.46 6.74
N LEU A 189 3.54 -17.13 6.88
CA LEU A 189 2.61 -16.27 6.16
C LEU A 189 3.16 -15.78 4.81
N SER A 190 4.33 -16.27 4.38
CA SER A 190 5.03 -15.76 3.18
C SER A 190 5.17 -14.23 3.22
N CYS A 191 5.51 -13.69 4.39
CA CYS A 191 5.80 -12.29 4.60
C CYS A 191 7.28 -12.14 4.95
N GLU A 192 7.84 -10.99 4.64
CA GLU A 192 9.22 -10.63 4.97
C GLU A 192 9.21 -9.49 5.99
N ILE A 193 10.17 -9.53 6.90
CA ILE A 193 10.42 -8.43 7.82
C ILE A 193 11.82 -7.86 7.58
N SER A 194 11.92 -6.54 7.57
CA SER A 194 13.19 -5.84 7.43
C SER A 194 13.34 -4.78 8.52
N LEU A 195 14.55 -4.66 9.06
CA LEU A 195 14.91 -3.59 9.98
C LEU A 195 15.17 -2.32 9.18
N LEU A 196 14.35 -1.29 9.39
CA LEU A 196 14.50 0.01 8.73
C LEU A 196 15.42 0.94 9.52
N LYS A 197 15.31 0.92 10.85
CA LYS A 197 16.06 1.80 11.74
C LYS A 197 16.27 1.16 13.10
N SER A 198 17.46 1.35 13.66
CA SER A 198 17.81 0.96 15.03
C SER A 198 18.70 2.04 15.63
N GLU A 199 18.25 2.67 16.71
CA GLU A 199 18.97 3.77 17.36
C GLU A 199 18.95 3.59 18.88
N CYS A 200 20.06 3.90 19.54
CA CYS A 200 20.14 3.95 21.00
C CYS A 200 20.30 5.38 21.48
N HIS A 201 19.48 5.80 22.44
CA HIS A 201 19.53 7.13 23.00
C HIS A 201 19.53 7.11 24.53
N ARG A 202 20.23 8.08 25.13
CA ARG A 202 20.14 8.39 26.56
C ARG A 202 18.99 9.36 26.78
N VAL A 203 17.91 8.88 27.37
CA VAL A 203 16.67 9.63 27.58
C VAL A 203 16.60 10.09 29.04
N LYS A 204 16.27 11.37 29.25
CA LYS A 204 15.97 11.91 30.58
C LYS A 204 14.50 11.65 30.91
N MET A 205 14.26 10.81 31.89
CA MET A 205 12.93 10.54 32.41
C MET A 205 12.48 11.67 33.35
N GLN A 206 11.18 11.96 33.39
CA GLN A 206 10.65 13.03 34.25
C GLN A 206 10.91 12.78 35.75
N ARG A 207 10.98 11.51 36.18
CA ARG A 207 11.13 11.12 37.60
C ARG A 207 12.12 9.99 37.87
N ALA A 208 12.74 9.41 36.83
CA ALA A 208 13.55 8.18 36.94
C ALA A 208 15.00 8.35 36.47
N GLY A 209 15.51 9.59 36.43
CA GLY A 209 16.89 9.88 36.03
C GLY A 209 17.14 9.68 34.54
N LEU A 210 18.39 9.38 34.18
CA LEU A 210 18.80 9.07 32.80
C LEU A 210 18.73 7.57 32.56
N GLN A 211 18.14 7.15 31.44
CA GLN A 211 18.07 5.75 31.03
C GLN A 211 18.48 5.60 29.57
N ASN A 212 19.03 4.45 29.21
CA ASN A 212 19.28 4.13 27.80
C ASN A 212 18.05 3.44 27.24
N GLU A 213 17.67 3.82 26.03
CA GLU A 213 16.56 3.21 25.30
C GLU A 213 16.95 2.91 23.86
N LEU A 214 16.46 1.78 23.35
CA LEU A 214 16.55 1.38 21.95
C LEU A 214 15.25 1.68 21.23
N PHE A 215 15.36 2.28 20.06
CA PHE A 215 14.28 2.63 19.15
C PHE A 215 14.39 1.76 17.91
N PHE A 216 13.48 0.80 17.78
CA PHE A 216 13.42 -0.06 16.61
C PHE A 216 12.32 0.43 15.67
N THR A 217 12.64 0.47 14.37
CA THR A 217 11.66 0.59 13.29
C THR A 217 11.87 -0.57 12.32
N PHE A 218 10.83 -1.36 12.12
CA PHE A 218 10.84 -2.48 11.17
C PHE A 218 9.64 -2.42 10.25
N SER A 219 9.78 -3.00 9.06
CA SER A 219 8.69 -3.12 8.09
C SER A 219 8.36 -4.57 7.81
N VAL A 220 7.08 -4.83 7.56
CA VAL A 220 6.58 -6.16 7.18
C VAL A 220 5.84 -6.02 5.86
N SER A 221 6.32 -6.71 4.84
CA SER A 221 5.75 -6.76 3.50
C SER A 221 5.31 -8.20 3.16
N SER A 222 4.34 -8.33 2.27
CA SER A 222 4.00 -9.63 1.68
C SER A 222 5.03 -9.96 0.61
N LEU A 223 5.46 -11.23 0.53
CA LEU A 223 6.22 -11.70 -0.62
C LEU A 223 5.27 -11.92 -1.80
N ASP A 224 5.67 -11.42 -2.98
CA ASP A 224 4.96 -11.65 -4.24
C ASP A 224 5.02 -13.14 -4.61
N THR A 225 3.86 -13.72 -4.90
CA THR A 225 3.71 -15.15 -5.21
C THR A 225 4.40 -15.57 -6.51
N GLU A 226 4.85 -14.63 -7.34
CA GLU A 226 5.48 -14.92 -8.63
C GLU A 226 6.97 -15.26 -8.55
N LYS A 227 7.65 -14.96 -7.42
CA LYS A 227 9.10 -15.19 -7.27
C LYS A 227 9.47 -16.21 -6.19
N GLY A 228 8.48 -16.80 -5.52
CA GLY A 228 8.68 -17.76 -4.44
C GLY A 228 8.55 -19.23 -4.88
N PRO A 229 9.23 -20.18 -4.22
CA PRO A 229 9.22 -21.61 -4.57
C PRO A 229 7.86 -22.31 -4.34
N LYS A 230 6.84 -21.62 -3.83
CA LYS A 230 5.47 -22.14 -3.69
C LYS A 230 4.46 -21.04 -4.04
N PRO A 231 3.92 -21.03 -5.28
CA PRO A 231 2.80 -20.16 -5.62
C PRO A 231 1.61 -20.58 -4.76
N CYS A 232 0.98 -19.59 -4.14
CA CYS A 232 -0.02 -19.82 -3.14
C CYS A 232 -1.38 -20.05 -3.82
N THR A 233 -1.85 -21.29 -3.79
CA THR A 233 -3.00 -21.77 -4.57
C THR A 233 -4.36 -21.62 -3.86
N ASP A 234 -4.39 -21.18 -2.60
CA ASP A 234 -5.61 -21.01 -1.82
C ASP A 234 -6.27 -19.63 -1.99
N HIS A 235 -7.61 -19.61 -1.97
CA HIS A 235 -8.45 -18.38 -1.95
C HIS A 235 -8.16 -17.46 -0.73
N ASN A 236 -7.43 -17.96 0.28
CA ASN A 236 -6.98 -17.22 1.45
C ASN A 236 -5.60 -16.54 1.29
N CYS A 237 -5.00 -16.59 0.09
CA CYS A 237 -3.64 -16.08 -0.12
C CYS A 237 -3.52 -14.62 -0.57
N GLU A 238 -4.60 -13.86 -0.41
CA GLU A 238 -4.58 -12.42 -0.60
C GLU A 238 -3.48 -11.77 0.25
N SER A 239 -2.59 -10.99 -0.38
CA SER A 239 -1.45 -10.32 0.28
C SER A 239 -1.89 -9.47 1.47
N SER A 240 -3.02 -8.78 1.33
CA SER A 240 -3.67 -7.97 2.38
C SER A 240 -4.01 -8.80 3.64
N LYS A 241 -4.61 -9.99 3.46
CA LYS A 241 -4.98 -10.90 4.54
C LYS A 241 -3.74 -11.48 5.22
N ARG A 242 -2.73 -11.88 4.43
CA ARG A 242 -1.44 -12.37 4.96
C ARG A 242 -0.75 -11.30 5.81
N LEU A 243 -0.66 -10.07 5.29
CA LEU A 243 -0.12 -8.92 6.02
C LEU A 243 -0.91 -8.61 7.30
N SER A 244 -2.24 -8.67 7.26
CA SER A 244 -3.07 -8.48 8.45
C SER A 244 -2.83 -9.55 9.51
N LYS A 245 -2.66 -10.81 9.11
CA LYS A 245 -2.29 -11.89 10.04
C LYS A 245 -0.90 -11.66 10.64
N ALA A 246 0.07 -11.25 9.81
CA ALA A 246 1.43 -10.94 10.26
C ALA A 246 1.44 -9.81 11.29
N LYS A 247 0.66 -8.75 11.03
CA LYS A 247 0.45 -7.65 11.99
C LYS A 247 -0.05 -8.18 13.34
N ASN A 248 -1.10 -8.98 13.34
CA ASN A 248 -1.69 -9.51 14.58
C ASN A 248 -0.71 -10.41 15.35
N LEU A 249 0.12 -11.21 14.65
CA LEU A 249 1.15 -12.04 15.29
C LEU A 249 2.23 -11.21 15.96
N ILE A 250 2.68 -10.13 15.30
CA ILE A 250 3.68 -9.23 15.87
C ILE A 250 3.11 -8.48 17.07
N GLU A 251 1.90 -7.93 16.95
CA GLU A 251 1.21 -7.25 18.06
C GLU A 251 1.06 -8.17 19.28
N ARG A 252 0.69 -9.43 19.04
CA ARG A 252 0.63 -10.46 20.09
C ARG A 252 2.00 -10.75 20.69
N PHE A 253 3.05 -10.83 19.89
CA PHE A 253 4.42 -11.05 20.38
C PHE A 253 4.85 -9.97 21.37
N PHE A 254 4.62 -8.68 21.06
CA PHE A 254 4.95 -7.58 21.97
C PHE A 254 4.07 -7.59 23.23
N SER A 255 2.77 -7.88 23.08
CA SER A 255 1.85 -8.00 24.22
C SER A 255 2.27 -9.11 25.19
N GLN A 256 2.69 -10.27 24.65
CA GLN A 256 3.18 -11.40 25.45
C GLN A 256 4.47 -11.09 26.21
N GLN A 257 5.35 -10.22 25.69
CA GLN A 257 6.54 -9.81 26.43
C GLN A 257 6.17 -9.11 27.75
N VAL A 258 5.13 -8.28 27.74
CA VAL A 258 4.63 -7.59 28.94
C VAL A 258 4.08 -8.59 29.95
N GLU A 259 3.26 -9.55 29.50
CA GLU A 259 2.71 -10.60 30.36
C GLU A 259 3.80 -11.45 31.03
N VAL A 260 4.84 -11.81 30.27
CA VAL A 260 5.98 -12.60 30.80
C VAL A 260 6.83 -11.78 31.75
N LEU A 261 7.07 -10.49 31.46
CA LEU A 261 7.80 -9.60 32.36
C LEU A 261 7.04 -9.39 33.68
N GLY A 262 5.74 -9.13 33.62
CA GLY A 262 4.90 -8.88 34.80
C GLY A 262 4.76 -10.09 35.74
N ARG A 263 5.01 -11.30 35.22
CA ARG A 263 5.07 -12.54 36.03
C ARG A 263 6.43 -12.81 36.66
N ARG A 264 7.49 -12.08 36.30
CA ARG A 264 8.82 -12.24 36.91
C ARG A 264 8.91 -11.48 38.23
N SER A 265 9.51 -12.13 39.22
CA SER A 265 10.05 -11.46 40.40
C SER A 265 11.37 -10.76 40.04
N ASP A 266 11.68 -9.65 40.72
CA ASP A 266 12.92 -8.90 40.55
C ASP A 266 14.18 -9.80 40.64
N PRO A 267 15.26 -9.47 39.91
CA PRO A 267 15.45 -8.26 39.10
C PRO A 267 14.97 -8.40 37.64
N LEU A 268 14.51 -7.29 37.06
CA LEU A 268 14.17 -7.18 35.65
C LEU A 268 15.39 -7.41 34.73
N PRO A 269 15.20 -7.91 33.49
CA PRO A 269 16.27 -7.98 32.50
C PRO A 269 16.86 -6.60 32.19
N GLU A 270 18.12 -6.56 31.74
CA GLU A 270 18.77 -5.30 31.33
C GLU A 270 18.11 -4.68 30.08
N ILE A 271 17.65 -5.52 29.15
CA ILE A 271 16.95 -5.10 27.92
C ILE A 271 15.54 -5.70 27.94
N TYR A 272 14.52 -4.84 27.94
CA TYR A 272 13.12 -5.27 27.95
C TYR A 272 12.21 -4.23 27.28
N TYR A 273 11.10 -4.72 26.73
CA TYR A 273 10.13 -3.89 26.00
C TYR A 273 9.43 -2.89 26.92
N ILE A 274 9.26 -1.65 26.44
CA ILE A 274 8.49 -0.61 27.13
C ILE A 274 7.03 -0.72 26.70
N GLU A 275 6.17 -1.13 27.62
CA GLU A 275 4.74 -1.28 27.37
C GLU A 275 4.12 0.01 26.78
N GLY A 276 3.20 -0.17 25.83
CA GLY A 276 2.48 0.95 25.20
C GLY A 276 3.27 1.73 24.15
N THR A 277 4.52 1.34 23.84
CA THR A 277 5.35 2.04 22.84
C THR A 277 5.27 1.46 21.43
N LEU A 278 4.66 0.29 21.24
CA LEU A 278 4.42 -0.29 19.93
C LEU A 278 3.44 0.59 19.14
N GLN A 279 3.92 1.25 18.09
CA GLN A 279 3.07 1.91 17.11
C GLN A 279 3.11 1.15 15.80
N MET A 280 1.96 1.08 15.12
CA MET A 280 1.79 0.36 13.87
C MET A 280 1.15 1.28 12.85
N ILE A 281 1.79 1.47 11.71
CA ILE A 281 1.32 2.35 10.64
C ILE A 281 1.22 1.53 9.36
N TRP A 282 0.06 1.59 8.71
CA TRP A 282 -0.10 1.05 7.37
C TRP A 282 0.51 2.02 6.37
N ILE A 283 1.52 1.56 5.63
CA ILE A 283 2.18 2.36 4.61
C ILE A 283 1.76 1.87 3.25
N ASN A 284 1.34 2.83 2.42
CA ASN A 284 0.91 2.62 1.07
C ASN A 284 1.73 3.55 0.15
N ARG A 285 2.80 3.05 -0.47
CA ARG A 285 3.71 3.85 -1.30
C ARG A 285 3.71 3.36 -2.75
N CYS A 286 3.95 4.30 -3.67
CA CYS A 286 4.11 3.99 -5.08
C CYS A 286 5.58 3.87 -5.44
N PHE A 287 5.89 2.98 -6.38
CA PHE A 287 7.22 2.90 -6.98
C PHE A 287 7.60 4.23 -7.65
N PRO A 288 8.91 4.54 -7.76
CA PRO A 288 9.37 5.73 -8.47
C PRO A 288 8.78 5.81 -9.88
N GLY A 289 8.34 7.00 -10.29
CA GLY A 289 7.61 7.23 -11.53
C GLY A 289 6.10 7.04 -11.44
N TYR A 290 5.54 6.64 -10.29
CA TYR A 290 4.09 6.47 -10.08
C TYR A 290 3.57 7.33 -8.94
N GLY A 291 2.28 7.62 -8.94
CA GLY A 291 1.63 8.32 -7.84
C GLY A 291 0.12 8.09 -7.79
N MET A 292 -0.46 8.34 -6.62
CA MET A 292 -1.89 8.35 -6.37
C MET A 292 -2.43 9.76 -6.51
N ASN A 293 -3.56 9.88 -7.20
CA ASN A 293 -4.30 11.13 -7.29
C ASN A 293 -5.78 10.84 -7.53
N THR A 294 -6.59 10.95 -6.48
CA THR A 294 -8.02 10.64 -6.51
C THR A 294 -8.81 11.58 -7.44
N LEU A 295 -8.40 12.85 -7.53
CA LEU A 295 -9.05 13.85 -8.40
C LEU A 295 -8.76 13.59 -9.88
N LYS A 296 -7.51 13.28 -10.21
CA LYS A 296 -7.08 13.00 -11.59
C LYS A 296 -7.51 11.60 -12.04
N HIS A 297 -7.54 10.64 -11.13
CA HIS A 297 -7.82 9.23 -11.39
C HIS A 297 -8.97 8.70 -10.49
N PRO A 298 -10.20 9.23 -10.65
CA PRO A 298 -11.32 8.90 -9.75
C PRO A 298 -11.78 7.44 -9.87
N LYS A 299 -11.49 6.78 -11.00
CA LYS A 299 -11.79 5.36 -11.21
C LYS A 299 -10.81 4.42 -10.48
N CYS A 300 -9.73 4.94 -9.89
CA CYS A 300 -8.63 4.16 -9.31
C CYS A 300 -7.94 5.01 -8.22
N PRO A 301 -8.65 5.35 -7.13
CA PRO A 301 -8.18 6.30 -6.12
C PRO A 301 -6.98 5.81 -5.30
N GLU A 302 -6.82 4.49 -5.16
CA GLU A 302 -5.76 3.88 -4.34
C GLU A 302 -4.67 3.21 -5.17
N CYS A 303 -4.72 3.27 -6.51
CA CYS A 303 -3.68 2.66 -7.33
C CYS A 303 -2.57 3.66 -7.69
N CYS A 304 -1.38 3.10 -7.86
CA CYS A 304 -0.21 3.84 -8.31
C CYS A 304 -0.28 3.99 -9.82
N VAL A 305 -0.68 5.17 -10.29
CA VAL A 305 -0.78 5.49 -11.71
C VAL A 305 0.50 6.16 -12.17
N ILE A 306 0.97 5.83 -13.36
CA ILE A 306 2.19 6.37 -13.92
C ILE A 306 2.12 7.92 -14.00
N CYS A 307 3.18 8.59 -13.56
CA CYS A 307 3.28 10.03 -13.63
C CYS A 307 3.23 10.48 -15.09
N SER A 308 2.43 11.50 -15.37
CA SER A 308 2.30 12.05 -16.73
C SER A 308 3.51 12.92 -17.08
N PRO A 309 3.78 13.18 -18.37
CA PRO A 309 4.68 14.26 -18.77
C PRO A 309 4.34 15.56 -18.04
N GLY A 310 5.35 16.34 -17.68
CA GLY A 310 5.23 17.49 -16.80
C GLY A 310 5.29 17.13 -15.31
N SER A 311 5.48 15.86 -14.95
CA SER A 311 5.58 15.42 -13.56
C SER A 311 6.55 14.24 -13.39
N TYR A 312 6.96 13.99 -12.14
CA TYR A 312 7.88 12.90 -11.78
C TYR A 312 7.65 12.43 -10.34
N ASN A 313 8.12 11.24 -9.99
CA ASN A 313 8.21 10.82 -8.58
C ASN A 313 9.57 10.15 -8.35
N PRO A 314 10.48 10.74 -7.55
CA PRO A 314 11.86 10.27 -7.46
C PRO A 314 12.11 9.11 -6.50
N ARG A 315 11.20 8.89 -5.55
CA ARG A 315 11.34 7.87 -4.50
C ARG A 315 10.00 7.17 -4.30
N ASP A 316 9.92 6.34 -3.26
CA ASP A 316 8.67 5.71 -2.82
C ASP A 316 7.70 6.75 -2.22
N GLY A 317 7.31 7.73 -3.01
CA GLY A 317 6.32 8.75 -2.70
C GLY A 317 4.91 8.29 -3.06
N ILE A 318 3.92 9.06 -2.65
CA ILE A 318 2.50 8.82 -2.97
C ILE A 318 1.96 9.76 -4.06
N HIS A 319 2.73 10.77 -4.47
CA HIS A 319 2.27 11.79 -5.41
C HIS A 319 3.32 12.06 -6.49
N CYS A 320 2.84 12.33 -7.70
CA CYS A 320 3.66 12.88 -8.77
C CYS A 320 3.86 14.38 -8.52
N LEU A 321 5.11 14.80 -8.43
CA LEU A 321 5.53 16.19 -8.27
C LEU A 321 5.63 16.87 -9.63
N GLN A 322 5.38 18.17 -9.69
CA GLN A 322 5.48 18.94 -10.92
C GLN A 322 6.93 19.02 -11.41
N CYS A 323 7.14 18.82 -12.71
CA CYS A 323 8.43 18.94 -13.38
C CYS A 323 8.22 19.25 -14.86
N ASN A 324 8.29 20.52 -15.25
CA ASN A 324 7.96 20.95 -16.61
C ASN A 324 8.94 20.43 -17.67
N SER A 325 10.16 20.05 -17.31
CA SER A 325 11.16 19.47 -18.23
C SER A 325 10.93 17.98 -18.52
N SER A 326 10.08 17.29 -17.74
CA SER A 326 9.76 15.88 -17.94
C SER A 326 8.84 15.69 -19.15
N LEU A 327 9.32 15.05 -20.21
CA LEU A 327 8.54 14.79 -21.44
C LEU A 327 8.00 13.37 -21.54
N VAL A 328 8.32 12.51 -20.56
CA VAL A 328 8.00 11.08 -20.59
C VAL A 328 7.04 10.70 -19.47
N TYR A 329 6.26 9.66 -19.73
CA TYR A 329 5.51 9.01 -18.66
C TYR A 329 6.47 8.27 -17.73
N GLY A 330 6.22 8.33 -16.43
CA GLY A 330 6.98 7.55 -15.45
C GLY A 330 8.34 8.14 -15.06
N ALA A 331 8.54 9.45 -15.25
CA ALA A 331 9.80 10.09 -14.89
C ALA A 331 10.15 9.91 -13.41
N LYS A 332 11.41 9.53 -13.15
CA LYS A 332 11.98 9.27 -11.81
C LYS A 332 12.89 10.41 -11.34
N ALA A 333 13.16 11.39 -12.19
CA ALA A 333 13.93 12.57 -11.85
C ALA A 333 13.38 13.76 -12.63
N CYS A 334 13.58 14.96 -12.09
CA CYS A 334 13.37 16.19 -12.81
C CYS A 334 14.75 16.71 -13.22
N VAL A 335 15.05 16.62 -14.51
CA VAL A 335 16.34 17.02 -15.10
C VAL A 335 16.07 18.03 -16.19
#